data_AF-A0A1Y5GT95-F1
#
_entry.id   AF-A0A1Y5GT95-F1
#
_cell.length_a   1.000
_cell.length_b   1.000
_cell.length_c   1.000
_cell.angle_alpha   90.00
_cell.angle_beta   90.00
_cell.angle_gamma   90.00
#
_symmetry.space_group_name_H-M   'P 1'
#
loop_
_entity.id
_entity.type
_entity.pdbx_description
1 polymer ?
#
loop_
_entity_poly.entity_id
_entity_poly.type
_entity_poly.pdbx_seq_one_letter_code
_entity_poly.pdbx_strand_id
1 'polypeptide(L)'
;MESLPYVLPIVMLLFAAGTAVAVKMLSLKSIVGGIVVGILSLFMIGISIWMMLVSSGFENKLAAKDVQLAEMNDWKYHHMDEMSLVIGQQRIPSDEDVALVKKLKGYGWLTSHRALALLQEAHMALEVMRSENPNTRTRYLIKGVPEAADRKLVELGLRNIGFRIVPYKEQEVVPPNANALYYGQNVDLESVKMAALTLIQAGIEVKSIKPFPKPTRGNIRAIKIDWSKYFDTRQPMSITSIVESKGFN
;
A
#
# COMPACT_ATOMS: atom_id res chain seq x y z
N MET A 1 -27.84 -23.03 15.28
CA MET A 1 -28.97 -23.90 14.86
C MET A 1 -28.53 -24.72 13.64
N GLU A 2 -27.46 -25.52 13.74
CA GLU A 2 -26.73 -26.01 12.56
C GLU A 2 -26.92 -27.50 12.23
N SER A 3 -27.51 -28.30 13.14
CA SER A 3 -27.59 -29.76 12.96
C SER A 3 -28.94 -30.29 12.46
N LEU A 4 -29.97 -29.43 12.43
CA LEU A 4 -31.34 -29.82 12.08
C LEU A 4 -31.49 -30.46 10.69
N PRO A 5 -30.83 -29.97 9.61
CA PRO A 5 -30.95 -30.61 8.29
C PRO A 5 -30.24 -31.97 8.18
N TYR A 6 -29.30 -32.29 9.07
CA TYR A 6 -28.58 -33.58 9.07
C TYR A 6 -29.25 -34.64 9.93
N VAL A 7 -29.85 -34.23 11.04
CA VAL A 7 -30.49 -35.16 11.99
C VAL A 7 -31.87 -35.60 11.49
N LEU A 8 -32.59 -34.70 10.83
CA LEU A 8 -33.98 -34.93 10.43
C LEU A 8 -34.14 -36.09 9.41
N PRO A 9 -33.30 -36.25 8.37
CA PRO A 9 -33.37 -37.39 7.46
C PRO A 9 -33.11 -38.73 8.16
N ILE A 10 -32.16 -38.78 9.10
CA ILE A 10 -31.80 -40.00 9.85
C ILE A 10 -32.96 -40.40 10.77
N VAL A 11 -33.55 -39.44 11.47
CA VAL A 11 -34.72 -39.66 12.34
C VAL A 11 -35.93 -40.13 11.52
N MET A 12 -36.16 -39.54 10.34
CA MET A 12 -37.25 -39.94 9.44
C MET A 12 -37.06 -41.36 8.90
N LEU A 13 -35.82 -41.76 8.57
CA LEU A 13 -35.50 -43.10 8.10
C LEU A 13 -35.66 -44.14 9.22
N LEU A 14 -35.25 -43.83 10.44
CA LEU A 14 -35.50 -44.65 11.63
C LEU A 14 -37.00 -44.80 11.92
N PHE A 15 -37.80 -43.74 11.77
CA PHE A 15 -39.26 -43.79 11.90
C PHE A 15 -39.90 -44.63 10.79
N ALA A 16 -39.43 -44.54 9.55
CA ALA A 16 -39.91 -45.36 8.44
C ALA A 16 -39.58 -46.85 8.65
N ALA A 17 -38.38 -47.18 9.15
CA ALA A 17 -38.00 -48.54 9.51
C ALA A 17 -38.85 -49.06 10.69
N GLY A 18 -39.07 -48.23 11.71
CA GLY A 18 -39.89 -48.56 12.87
C GLY A 18 -41.34 -48.84 12.50
N THR A 19 -41.94 -48.04 11.61
CA THR A 19 -43.31 -48.26 11.13
C THR A 19 -43.41 -49.52 10.26
N ALA A 20 -42.42 -49.82 9.42
CA ALA A 20 -42.38 -51.06 8.63
C ALA A 20 -42.32 -52.32 9.51
N VAL A 21 -41.53 -52.31 10.58
CA VAL A 21 -41.45 -53.42 11.55
C VAL A 21 -42.74 -53.53 12.36
N ALA A 22 -43.31 -52.39 12.79
CA ALA A 22 -44.56 -52.36 13.53
C ALA A 22 -45.73 -52.94 12.72
N VAL A 23 -45.81 -52.66 11.41
CA VAL A 23 -46.85 -53.24 10.52
C VAL A 23 -46.72 -54.76 10.41
N LYS A 24 -45.51 -55.32 10.49
CA LYS A 24 -45.28 -56.79 10.45
C LYS A 24 -45.62 -57.48 11.78
N MET A 25 -45.51 -56.77 12.91
CA MET A 25 -45.82 -57.27 14.26
C MET A 25 -47.29 -57.07 14.65
N LEU A 26 -47.97 -56.06 14.11
CA LEU A 26 -49.40 -55.83 14.31
C LEU A 26 -50.22 -56.74 13.37
N SER A 27 -51.25 -57.40 13.91
CA SER A 27 -52.17 -58.26 13.16
C SER A 27 -53.15 -57.47 12.27
N LEU A 28 -52.69 -56.41 11.61
CA LEU A 28 -53.48 -55.60 10.69
C LEU A 28 -53.70 -56.40 9.41
N LYS A 29 -54.70 -57.30 9.42
CA LYS A 29 -55.18 -58.09 8.27
C LYS A 29 -55.89 -57.23 7.20
N SER A 30 -55.60 -55.93 7.11
CA SER A 30 -56.21 -55.01 6.14
C SER A 30 -55.20 -54.66 5.05
N ILE A 31 -55.46 -55.11 3.82
CA ILE A 31 -54.68 -54.81 2.61
C ILE A 31 -54.54 -53.29 2.41
N VAL A 32 -55.59 -52.53 2.76
CA VAL A 32 -55.61 -51.07 2.64
C VAL A 32 -54.62 -50.40 3.61
N GLY A 33 -54.47 -50.92 4.83
CA GLY A 33 -53.54 -50.38 5.82
C GLY A 33 -52.08 -50.55 5.42
N GLY A 34 -51.72 -51.69 4.83
CA GLY A 34 -50.37 -51.93 4.32
C GLY A 34 -49.99 -51.00 3.16
N ILE A 35 -50.93 -50.72 2.26
CA ILE A 35 -50.72 -49.80 1.13
C ILE A 35 -50.51 -48.37 1.63
N VAL A 36 -51.33 -47.90 2.58
CA VAL A 36 -51.20 -46.54 3.14
C VAL A 36 -49.86 -46.36 3.84
N VAL A 37 -49.43 -47.32 4.67
CA VAL A 37 -48.12 -47.23 5.34
C VAL A 37 -46.97 -47.33 4.33
N GLY A 38 -47.10 -48.16 3.30
CA GLY A 38 -46.12 -48.25 2.20
C GLY A 38 -45.93 -46.92 1.47
N ILE A 39 -47.02 -46.26 1.07
CA ILE A 39 -46.98 -44.96 0.40
C ILE A 39 -46.37 -43.89 1.33
N LEU A 40 -46.74 -43.90 2.61
CA LEU A 40 -46.24 -42.93 3.59
C LEU A 40 -44.73 -43.13 3.83
N SER A 41 -44.25 -44.37 3.88
CA SER A 41 -42.82 -44.68 4.00
C SER A 41 -42.01 -44.23 2.76
N LEU A 42 -42.54 -44.44 1.55
CA LEU A 42 -41.92 -43.98 0.31
C LEU A 42 -41.84 -42.45 0.24
N PHE A 43 -42.89 -41.76 0.67
CA PHE A 43 -42.91 -40.30 0.74
C PHE A 43 -41.85 -39.75 1.71
N MET A 44 -41.69 -40.38 2.87
CA MET A 44 -40.70 -40.01 3.88
C MET A 44 -39.25 -40.24 3.41
N ILE A 45 -39.01 -41.33 2.67
CA ILE A 45 -37.71 -41.59 2.03
C ILE A 45 -37.44 -40.55 0.95
N GLY A 46 -38.43 -40.19 0.13
CA GLY A 46 -38.31 -39.15 -0.89
C GLY A 46 -37.93 -37.78 -0.32
N ILE A 47 -38.56 -37.37 0.78
CA ILE A 47 -38.22 -36.11 1.48
C ILE A 47 -36.79 -36.16 2.05
N SER A 48 -36.36 -37.30 2.59
CA SER A 48 -35.02 -37.47 3.15
C SER A 48 -33.92 -37.35 2.08
N ILE A 49 -34.13 -37.97 0.91
CA ILE A 49 -33.20 -37.88 -0.23
C ILE A 49 -33.13 -36.43 -0.74
N TRP A 50 -34.28 -35.76 -0.84
CA TRP A 50 -34.36 -34.37 -1.29
C TRP A 50 -33.63 -33.42 -0.32
N MET A 51 -33.85 -33.56 0.99
CA MET A 51 -33.16 -32.79 2.02
C MET A 51 -31.64 -33.00 1.97
N MET A 52 -31.17 -34.23 1.78
CA MET A 52 -29.75 -34.55 1.71
C MET A 52 -29.07 -33.93 0.47
N LEU A 53 -29.75 -33.95 -0.68
CA LEU A 53 -29.30 -33.27 -1.90
C LEU A 53 -29.19 -31.77 -1.72
N VAL A 54 -30.22 -31.14 -1.12
CA VAL A 54 -30.23 -29.69 -0.86
C VAL A 54 -29.15 -29.30 0.15
N SER A 55 -28.95 -30.08 1.21
CA SER A 55 -27.92 -29.84 2.24
C SER A 55 -26.51 -29.87 1.64
N SER A 56 -26.20 -30.87 0.81
CA SER A 56 -24.88 -30.97 0.16
C SER A 56 -24.59 -29.82 -0.82
N GLY A 57 -25.63 -29.33 -1.51
CA GLY A 57 -25.54 -28.14 -2.36
C GLY A 57 -25.32 -26.83 -1.56
N PHE A 58 -25.80 -26.78 -0.32
CA PHE A 58 -25.60 -25.63 0.57
C PHE A 58 -24.19 -25.60 1.17
N GLU A 59 -23.63 -26.75 1.57
CA GLU A 59 -22.24 -26.83 2.08
C GLU A 59 -21.22 -26.32 1.06
N ASN A 60 -21.33 -26.75 -0.20
CA ASN A 60 -20.41 -26.32 -1.25
C ASN A 60 -20.49 -24.80 -1.49
N LYS A 61 -21.70 -24.22 -1.38
CA LYS A 61 -21.90 -22.78 -1.51
C LYS A 61 -21.40 -22.01 -0.28
N LEU A 62 -21.57 -22.57 0.92
CA LEU A 62 -21.06 -22.00 2.17
C LEU A 62 -19.54 -22.01 2.19
N ALA A 63 -18.90 -23.14 1.88
CA ALA A 63 -17.45 -23.26 1.80
C ALA A 63 -16.85 -22.28 0.76
N ALA A 64 -17.47 -22.15 -0.42
CA ALA A 64 -17.04 -21.16 -1.41
C ALA A 64 -17.21 -19.71 -0.92
N LYS A 65 -18.24 -19.43 -0.12
CA LYS A 65 -18.47 -18.10 0.45
C LYS A 65 -17.52 -17.80 1.61
N ASP A 66 -17.17 -18.78 2.42
CA ASP A 66 -16.19 -18.64 3.51
C ASP A 66 -14.79 -18.37 2.97
N VAL A 67 -14.40 -19.03 1.86
CA VAL A 67 -13.14 -18.72 1.17
C VAL A 67 -13.13 -17.29 0.61
N GLN A 68 -14.22 -16.85 -0.03
CA GLN A 68 -14.35 -15.47 -0.51
C GLN A 68 -14.31 -14.45 0.64
N LEU A 69 -14.91 -14.76 1.78
CA LEU A 69 -14.88 -13.90 2.97
C LEU A 69 -13.49 -13.85 3.60
N ALA A 70 -12.76 -14.97 3.62
CA ALA A 70 -11.38 -15.02 4.09
C ALA A 70 -10.46 -14.18 3.20
N GLU A 71 -10.52 -14.37 1.88
CA GLU A 71 -9.74 -13.57 0.92
C GLU A 71 -10.08 -12.08 0.99
N MET A 72 -11.36 -11.73 1.13
CA MET A 72 -11.79 -10.34 1.28
C MET A 72 -11.31 -9.73 2.61
N ASN A 73 -11.34 -10.50 3.70
CA ASN A 73 -10.84 -10.04 4.99
C ASN A 73 -9.32 -9.86 4.98
N ASP A 74 -8.56 -10.78 4.40
CA ASP A 74 -7.11 -10.66 4.24
C ASP A 74 -6.76 -9.43 3.38
N TRP A 75 -7.45 -9.23 2.26
CA TRP A 75 -7.30 -8.02 1.45
C TRP A 75 -7.59 -6.75 2.25
N LYS A 76 -8.68 -6.74 3.05
CA LYS A 76 -9.06 -5.61 3.89
C LYS A 76 -8.00 -5.30 4.94
N TYR A 77 -7.49 -6.31 5.65
CA TYR A 77 -6.47 -6.12 6.68
C TYR A 77 -5.14 -5.67 6.08
N HIS A 78 -4.72 -6.26 4.95
CA HIS A 78 -3.51 -5.82 4.24
C HIS A 78 -3.61 -4.36 3.80
N HIS A 79 -4.74 -3.95 3.21
CA HIS A 79 -4.95 -2.56 2.80
C HIS A 79 -5.12 -1.61 3.99
N MET A 80 -5.71 -2.05 5.10
CA MET A 80 -5.78 -1.25 6.34
C MET A 80 -4.41 -1.08 6.99
N ASP A 81 -3.52 -2.07 6.93
CA ASP A 81 -2.14 -1.96 7.40
C ASP A 81 -1.33 -1.02 6.49
N GLU A 82 -1.48 -1.12 5.17
CA GLU A 82 -0.87 -0.17 4.25
C GLU A 82 -1.40 1.25 4.43
N MET A 83 -2.72 1.42 4.59
CA MET A 83 -3.33 2.73 4.86
C MET A 83 -2.97 3.26 6.24
N SER A 84 -2.93 2.44 7.28
CA SER A 84 -2.54 2.86 8.63
C SER A 84 -1.05 3.19 8.71
N LEU A 85 -0.22 2.54 7.89
CA LEU A 85 1.19 2.84 7.74
C LEU A 85 1.37 4.13 6.92
N VAL A 86 0.58 4.35 5.86
CA VAL A 86 0.53 5.64 5.13
C VAL A 86 0.01 6.77 6.02
N ILE A 87 -1.03 6.55 6.84
CA ILE A 87 -1.59 7.51 7.80
C ILE A 87 -0.62 7.74 8.97
N GLY A 88 0.05 6.70 9.43
CA GLY A 88 1.13 6.77 10.44
C GLY A 88 2.36 7.50 9.94
N GLN A 89 2.57 7.56 8.62
CA GLN A 89 3.59 8.38 7.95
C GLN A 89 3.11 9.79 7.61
N GLN A 90 1.80 9.99 7.50
CA GLN A 90 1.15 11.29 7.43
C GLN A 90 0.86 11.89 8.82
N ARG A 91 1.47 11.36 9.90
CA ARG A 91 1.30 11.86 11.28
C ARG A 91 1.16 13.37 11.26
N ILE A 92 -0.08 13.82 11.40
CA ILE A 92 -0.38 15.22 11.69
C ILE A 92 0.44 15.48 12.95
N PRO A 93 1.39 16.43 12.93
CA PRO A 93 2.28 16.62 14.06
C PRO A 93 1.42 16.77 15.31
N SER A 94 1.73 15.99 16.35
CA SER A 94 0.97 16.03 17.60
C SER A 94 0.84 17.48 18.05
N ASP A 95 -0.29 17.90 18.62
CA ASP A 95 -0.44 19.26 19.14
C ASP A 95 0.70 19.62 20.11
N GLU A 96 1.25 18.62 20.80
CA GLU A 96 2.45 18.74 21.63
C GLU A 96 3.72 19.03 20.82
N ASP A 97 3.93 18.35 19.68
CA ASP A 97 5.06 18.58 18.77
C ASP A 97 4.95 19.96 18.11
N VAL A 98 3.75 20.36 17.69
CA VAL A 98 3.49 21.70 17.13
C VAL A 98 3.73 22.78 18.19
N ALA A 99 3.29 22.56 19.43
CA ALA A 99 3.53 23.46 20.54
C ALA A 99 5.02 23.53 20.91
N LEU A 100 5.74 22.41 20.85
CA LEU A 100 7.18 22.34 21.07
C LEU A 100 7.93 23.09 19.98
N VAL A 101 7.61 22.87 18.70
CA VAL A 101 8.17 23.64 17.57
C VAL A 101 7.86 25.13 17.70
N LYS A 102 6.66 25.50 18.14
CA LYS A 102 6.27 26.90 18.39
C LYS A 102 7.04 27.51 19.57
N LYS A 103 7.29 26.75 20.64
CA LYS A 103 8.15 27.16 21.76
C LYS A 103 9.59 27.32 21.31
N LEU A 104 10.15 26.37 20.57
CA LEU A 104 11.48 26.44 19.98
C LEU A 104 11.63 27.64 19.04
N LYS A 105 10.59 27.95 18.25
CA LYS A 105 10.51 29.18 17.45
C LYS A 105 10.53 30.43 18.33
N GLY A 106 9.75 30.43 19.42
CA GLY A 106 9.73 31.52 20.41
C GLY A 106 11.05 31.73 21.13
N TYR A 107 11.84 30.66 21.33
CA TYR A 107 13.21 30.73 21.85
C TYR A 107 14.26 31.13 20.81
N GLY A 108 13.88 31.41 19.55
CA GLY A 108 14.81 31.75 18.48
C GLY A 108 15.68 30.57 18.02
N TRP A 109 15.24 29.33 18.25
CA TRP A 109 16.03 28.15 17.89
C TRP A 109 16.10 27.93 16.37
N LEU A 110 15.01 28.23 15.65
CA LEU A 110 14.94 28.22 14.19
C LEU A 110 15.85 29.28 13.54
N THR A 111 16.00 30.45 14.18
CA THR A 111 16.90 31.52 13.69
C THR A 111 18.35 31.27 14.04
N SER A 112 18.64 30.48 15.08
CA SER A 112 20.01 30.12 15.49
C SER A 112 20.54 28.87 14.79
N HIS A 113 19.69 27.93 14.39
CA HIS A 113 20.10 26.69 13.73
C HIS A 113 19.93 26.78 12.21
N ARG A 114 21.04 27.08 11.52
CA ARG A 114 21.10 27.23 10.06
C ARG A 114 20.53 26.03 9.30
N ALA A 115 20.74 24.81 9.78
CA ALA A 115 20.22 23.60 9.13
C ALA A 115 18.69 23.58 9.11
N LEU A 116 18.02 23.89 10.23
CA LEU A 116 16.57 23.91 10.32
C LEU A 116 15.94 25.03 9.48
N ALA A 117 16.59 26.20 9.45
CA ALA A 117 16.18 27.30 8.57
C ALA A 117 16.21 26.89 7.09
N LEU A 118 17.28 26.22 6.66
CA LEU A 118 17.41 25.72 5.29
C LEU A 118 16.32 24.69 4.94
N LEU A 119 15.98 23.77 5.85
CA LEU A 119 14.90 22.81 5.62
C LEU A 119 13.55 23.50 5.43
N GLN A 120 13.25 24.50 6.27
CA GLN A 120 11.99 25.25 6.19
C GLN A 120 11.93 26.09 4.91
N GLU A 121 13.01 26.77 4.55
CA GLU A 121 13.11 27.54 3.31
C GLU A 121 12.95 26.66 2.07
N ALA A 122 13.55 25.46 2.08
CA ALA A 122 13.43 24.51 0.96
C ALA A 122 12.00 24.00 0.81
N HIS A 123 11.31 23.75 1.92
CA HIS A 123 9.91 23.37 1.92
C HIS A 123 9.00 24.47 1.38
N MET A 124 9.15 25.71 1.86
CA MET A 124 8.36 26.85 1.35
C MET A 124 8.62 27.08 -0.14
N ALA A 125 9.88 27.00 -0.58
CA ALA A 125 10.23 27.15 -2.00
C ALA A 125 9.58 26.05 -2.87
N LEU A 126 9.53 24.81 -2.37
CA LEU A 126 8.89 23.69 -3.05
C LEU A 126 7.38 23.90 -3.17
N GLU A 127 6.71 24.34 -2.11
CA GLU A 127 5.27 24.64 -2.13
C GLU A 127 4.92 25.74 -3.14
N VAL A 128 5.71 26.81 -3.17
CA VAL A 128 5.55 27.89 -4.16
C VAL A 128 5.71 27.34 -5.57
N MET A 129 6.80 26.62 -5.85
CA MET A 129 7.03 26.01 -7.17
C MET A 129 5.91 25.04 -7.59
N ARG A 130 5.35 24.28 -6.65
CA ARG A 130 4.24 23.36 -6.90
C ARG A 130 2.95 24.10 -7.23
N SER A 131 2.69 25.21 -6.54
CA SER A 131 1.51 26.05 -6.79
C SER A 131 1.60 26.77 -8.14
N GLU A 132 2.78 27.23 -8.54
CA GLU A 132 3.04 27.90 -9.81
C GLU A 132 2.97 26.93 -11.00
N ASN A 133 3.40 25.67 -10.80
CA ASN A 133 3.51 24.68 -11.87
C ASN A 133 2.70 23.40 -11.59
N PRO A 134 1.34 23.47 -11.57
CA PRO A 134 0.48 22.33 -11.24
C PRO A 134 0.49 21.21 -12.31
N ASN A 135 0.96 21.52 -13.52
CA ASN A 135 0.92 20.60 -14.67
C ASN A 135 2.27 19.95 -15.00
N THR A 136 3.31 20.14 -14.19
CA THR A 136 4.63 19.55 -14.44
C THR A 136 4.55 18.05 -14.25
N ARG A 137 4.36 17.32 -15.36
CA ARG A 137 4.29 15.87 -15.40
C ARG A 137 5.68 15.27 -15.26
N THR A 138 6.14 15.13 -14.03
CA THR A 138 7.45 14.56 -13.63
C THR A 138 7.51 13.05 -13.82
N ARG A 139 7.19 12.51 -15.01
CA ARG A 139 7.41 11.08 -15.33
C ARG A 139 8.89 10.78 -15.61
N TYR A 140 9.76 11.27 -14.74
CA TYR A 140 11.20 11.08 -14.80
C TYR A 140 11.63 9.98 -13.83
N LEU A 141 12.73 9.33 -14.16
CA LEU A 141 13.29 8.23 -13.37
C LEU A 141 14.30 8.80 -12.37
N ILE A 142 14.10 8.59 -11.07
CA ILE A 142 15.14 8.89 -10.08
C ILE A 142 15.93 7.63 -9.80
N LYS A 143 17.24 7.69 -10.00
CA LYS A 143 18.17 6.59 -9.75
C LYS A 143 18.80 6.77 -8.39
N GLY A 144 18.40 5.87 -7.48
CA GLY A 144 19.00 5.72 -6.18
C GLY A 144 18.59 6.79 -5.16
N VAL A 145 18.54 6.39 -3.89
CA VAL A 145 18.37 7.27 -2.73
C VAL A 145 19.51 6.93 -1.76
N PRO A 146 20.28 7.93 -1.29
CA PRO A 146 21.41 7.71 -0.38
C PRO A 146 20.94 7.19 0.98
N GLU A 147 21.84 6.55 1.72
CA GLU A 147 21.54 5.95 3.02
C GLU A 147 21.46 6.97 4.17
N ALA A 148 22.13 8.13 4.04
CA ALA A 148 22.18 9.17 5.07
C ALA A 148 20.85 9.89 5.35
N ALA A 149 19.90 9.84 4.41
CA ALA A 149 18.56 10.34 4.64
C ALA A 149 17.63 9.17 4.92
N ASP A 150 16.56 9.39 5.70
CA ASP A 150 15.50 8.39 5.79
C ASP A 150 14.97 8.14 4.38
N ARG A 151 15.40 7.00 3.83
CA ARG A 151 15.12 6.59 2.46
C ARG A 151 13.63 6.67 2.20
N LYS A 152 12.81 6.31 3.17
CA LYS A 152 11.35 6.27 3.04
C LYS A 152 10.77 7.69 2.87
N LEU A 153 11.29 8.68 3.59
CA LEU A 153 10.84 10.08 3.47
C LEU A 153 11.23 10.68 2.12
N VAL A 154 12.45 10.43 1.66
CA VAL A 154 12.91 10.88 0.33
C VAL A 154 12.09 10.22 -0.77
N GLU A 155 11.87 8.90 -0.67
CA GLU A 155 11.08 8.17 -1.66
C GLU A 155 9.63 8.69 -1.71
N LEU A 156 9.01 8.98 -0.57
CA LEU A 156 7.66 9.54 -0.51
C LEU A 156 7.59 10.96 -1.08
N GLY A 157 8.54 11.83 -0.73
CA GLY A 157 8.59 13.21 -1.26
C GLY A 157 8.74 13.23 -2.77
N LEU A 158 9.63 12.41 -3.31
CA LEU A 158 9.86 12.29 -4.75
C LEU A 158 8.65 11.66 -5.48
N ARG A 159 7.99 10.66 -4.88
CA ARG A 159 6.75 10.06 -5.43
C ARG A 159 5.60 11.06 -5.44
N ASN A 160 5.44 11.87 -4.39
CA ASN A 160 4.40 12.90 -4.29
C ASN A 160 4.54 13.96 -5.41
N ILE A 161 5.78 14.24 -5.81
CA ILE A 161 6.05 15.15 -6.93
C ILE A 161 5.79 14.48 -8.28
N GLY A 162 5.77 13.14 -8.34
CA GLY A 162 5.41 12.34 -9.51
C GLY A 162 6.54 11.50 -10.11
N PHE A 163 7.73 11.50 -9.49
CA PHE A 163 8.89 10.75 -9.96
C PHE A 163 8.73 9.23 -9.78
N ARG A 164 9.28 8.46 -10.72
CA ARG A 164 9.41 7.00 -10.61
C ARG A 164 10.79 6.65 -10.08
N ILE A 165 10.83 5.97 -8.95
CA ILE A 165 12.09 5.62 -8.28
C ILE A 165 12.58 4.29 -8.83
N VAL A 166 13.80 4.29 -9.34
CA VAL A 166 14.53 3.10 -9.76
C VAL A 166 15.57 2.81 -8.68
N PRO A 167 15.49 1.66 -7.99
CA PRO A 167 16.49 1.30 -7.00
C PRO A 167 17.87 1.14 -7.65
N TYR A 168 18.93 1.25 -6.84
CA TYR A 168 20.27 0.88 -7.29
C TYR A 168 20.26 -0.56 -7.79
N LYS A 169 21.02 -0.84 -8.85
CA LYS A 169 21.24 -2.22 -9.28
C LYS A 169 22.00 -2.95 -8.18
N GLU A 170 21.79 -4.26 -8.05
CA GLU A 170 22.46 -5.11 -7.03
C GLU A 170 24.01 -5.02 -7.06
N GLN A 171 24.56 -4.59 -8.19
CA GLN A 171 26.01 -4.43 -8.44
C GLN A 171 26.53 -3.01 -8.15
N GLU A 172 25.66 -2.03 -7.88
CA GLU A 172 26.04 -0.65 -7.60
C GLU A 172 26.15 -0.42 -6.09
N VAL A 173 27.29 0.11 -5.65
CA VAL A 173 27.49 0.49 -4.24
C VAL A 173 26.62 1.71 -3.93
N VAL A 174 25.72 1.56 -2.95
CA VAL A 174 24.90 2.66 -2.45
C VAL A 174 25.81 3.65 -1.72
N PRO A 175 25.88 4.91 -2.15
CA PRO A 175 26.71 5.88 -1.47
C PRO A 175 26.08 6.22 -0.10
N PRO A 176 26.89 6.31 0.98
CA PRO A 176 26.39 6.63 2.32
C PRO A 176 25.81 8.05 2.35
N ASN A 177 26.50 9.02 1.74
CA ASN A 177 26.05 10.40 1.59
C ASN A 177 25.86 10.73 0.12
N ALA A 178 24.94 11.64 -0.24
CA ALA A 178 24.88 12.22 -1.57
C ALA A 178 25.26 13.70 -1.54
N ASN A 179 26.01 14.14 -2.54
CA ASN A 179 26.40 15.54 -2.69
C ASN A 179 26.21 16.08 -4.12
N ALA A 180 25.92 15.22 -5.09
CA ALA A 180 25.75 15.56 -6.48
C ALA A 180 24.41 15.05 -7.03
N LEU A 181 23.77 15.90 -7.83
CA LEU A 181 22.59 15.55 -8.61
C LEU A 181 22.95 15.60 -10.10
N TYR A 182 22.77 14.49 -10.79
CA TYR A 182 22.95 14.41 -12.23
C TYR A 182 21.60 14.32 -12.94
N TYR A 183 21.41 15.04 -14.04
CA TYR A 183 20.15 14.98 -14.80
C TYR A 183 20.35 14.74 -16.30
N GLY A 184 19.35 14.12 -16.93
CA GLY A 184 19.30 13.83 -18.36
C GLY A 184 18.93 15.03 -19.22
N GLN A 185 19.25 14.96 -20.51
CA GLN A 185 18.97 16.04 -21.47
C GLN A 185 17.48 16.33 -21.67
N ASN A 186 16.59 15.35 -21.44
CA ASN A 186 15.16 15.49 -21.65
C ASN A 186 14.41 15.54 -20.31
N VAL A 187 15.00 16.21 -19.32
CA VAL A 187 14.40 16.48 -18.01
C VAL A 187 14.20 17.98 -17.90
N ASP A 188 12.97 18.40 -17.60
CA ASP A 188 12.66 19.82 -17.42
C ASP A 188 13.43 20.41 -16.25
N LEU A 189 13.94 21.63 -16.42
CA LEU A 189 14.71 22.34 -15.41
C LEU A 189 13.93 22.49 -14.09
N GLU A 190 12.63 22.78 -14.17
CA GLU A 190 11.75 22.87 -13.01
C GLU A 190 11.68 21.56 -12.23
N SER A 191 11.65 20.44 -12.94
CA SER A 191 11.65 19.11 -12.31
C SER A 191 12.97 18.83 -11.60
N VAL A 192 14.09 19.26 -12.17
CA VAL A 192 15.40 19.16 -11.52
C VAL A 192 15.46 20.01 -10.25
N LYS A 193 14.92 21.24 -10.28
CA LYS A 193 14.82 22.13 -9.11
C LYS A 193 13.96 21.51 -8.01
N MET A 194 12.78 20.99 -8.34
CA MET A 194 11.90 20.33 -7.37
C MET A 194 12.57 19.10 -6.75
N ALA A 195 13.25 18.28 -7.54
CA ALA A 195 14.01 17.15 -7.03
C ALA A 195 15.13 17.61 -6.07
N ALA A 196 15.89 18.65 -6.43
CA ALA A 196 16.93 19.20 -5.56
C ALA A 196 16.37 19.74 -4.23
N LEU A 197 15.26 20.49 -4.27
CA LEU A 197 14.60 21.01 -3.07
C LEU A 197 14.08 19.88 -2.17
N THR A 198 13.57 18.80 -2.76
CA THR A 198 13.11 17.62 -2.01
C THR A 198 14.26 16.93 -1.28
N LEU A 199 15.44 16.87 -1.89
CA LEU A 199 16.63 16.30 -1.26
C LEU A 199 17.13 17.18 -0.12
N ILE A 200 17.12 18.50 -0.31
CA ILE A 200 17.47 19.45 0.76
C ILE A 200 16.48 19.33 1.91
N GLN A 201 15.17 19.26 1.64
CA GLN A 201 14.13 19.06 2.66
C GLN A 201 14.34 17.75 3.46
N ALA A 202 14.91 16.72 2.82
CA ALA A 202 15.26 15.47 3.49
C ALA A 202 16.60 15.51 4.24
N GLY A 203 17.26 16.67 4.32
CA GLY A 203 18.53 16.84 5.02
C GLY A 203 19.77 16.49 4.20
N ILE A 204 19.63 16.28 2.89
CA ILE A 204 20.77 15.99 2.00
C ILE A 204 21.38 17.30 1.51
N GLU A 205 22.66 17.50 1.79
CA GLU A 205 23.42 18.66 1.31
C GLU A 205 23.76 18.53 -0.19
N VAL A 206 22.92 19.11 -1.04
CA VAL A 206 23.19 19.16 -2.49
C VAL A 206 24.26 20.22 -2.77
N LYS A 207 25.47 19.77 -3.14
CA LYS A 207 26.62 20.62 -3.44
C LYS A 207 26.78 20.94 -4.93
N SER A 208 26.27 20.09 -5.82
CA SER A 208 26.33 20.31 -7.28
C SER A 208 25.14 19.68 -8.00
N ILE A 209 24.61 20.40 -9.00
CA ILE A 209 23.63 19.89 -9.98
C ILE A 209 24.29 19.99 -11.35
N LYS A 210 24.38 18.89 -12.10
CA LYS A 210 25.04 18.86 -13.42
C LYS A 210 24.31 17.95 -14.41
N PRO A 211 24.38 18.21 -15.72
CA PRO A 211 23.92 17.26 -16.71
C PRO A 211 24.81 16.00 -16.70
N PHE A 212 24.28 14.85 -17.13
CA PHE A 212 25.10 13.65 -17.30
C PHE A 212 26.24 13.91 -18.30
N PRO A 213 27.48 13.48 -18.00
CA PRO A 213 28.62 13.65 -18.91
C PRO A 213 28.48 12.83 -20.20
N LYS A 214 27.71 11.73 -20.17
CA LYS A 214 27.37 10.93 -21.36
C LYS A 214 25.86 10.65 -21.41
N PRO A 215 25.14 11.09 -22.46
CA PRO A 215 23.74 10.76 -22.65
C PRO A 215 23.61 9.31 -23.13
N THR A 216 23.32 8.39 -22.22
CA THR A 216 22.93 7.01 -22.58
C THR A 216 21.41 6.88 -22.66
N ARG A 217 20.88 5.95 -23.47
CA ARG A 217 19.42 5.73 -23.64
C ARG A 217 18.66 5.60 -22.31
N GLY A 218 19.28 4.99 -21.29
CA GLY A 218 18.70 4.85 -19.94
C GLY A 218 18.83 6.07 -19.02
N ASN A 219 19.51 7.15 -19.45
CA ASN A 219 19.77 8.37 -18.67
C ASN A 219 19.08 9.61 -19.24
N ILE A 220 18.45 9.53 -20.43
CA ILE A 220 17.87 10.70 -21.14
C ILE A 220 16.77 11.39 -20.30
N ARG A 221 15.97 10.61 -19.58
CA ARG A 221 14.85 11.06 -18.73
C ARG A 221 15.07 10.72 -17.25
N ALA A 222 16.32 10.64 -16.82
CA ALA A 222 16.67 10.24 -15.46
C ALA A 222 17.33 11.38 -14.68
N ILE A 223 17.14 11.35 -13.38
CA ILE A 223 17.91 12.12 -12.40
C ILE A 223 18.63 11.09 -11.54
N LYS A 224 19.96 11.15 -11.42
CA LYS A 224 20.75 10.26 -10.55
C LYS A 224 21.27 11.05 -9.36
N ILE A 225 21.07 10.49 -8.18
CA ILE A 225 21.64 11.01 -6.94
C ILE A 225 22.95 10.24 -6.72
N ASP A 226 24.04 10.96 -6.58
CA ASP A 226 25.37 10.37 -6.52
C ASP A 226 26.27 11.07 -5.51
N TRP A 227 27.35 10.38 -5.16
CA TRP A 227 28.44 10.93 -4.37
C TRP A 227 29.68 11.12 -5.23
N SER A 228 30.27 12.30 -5.14
CA SER A 228 31.52 12.62 -5.81
C SER A 228 32.48 13.28 -4.83
N LYS A 229 33.66 12.68 -4.67
CA LYS A 229 34.76 13.22 -3.85
C LYS A 229 35.14 14.65 -4.26
N TYR A 230 35.00 15.00 -5.55
CA TYR A 230 35.35 16.31 -6.09
C TYR A 230 34.49 17.46 -5.54
N PHE A 231 33.31 17.15 -5.03
CA PHE A 231 32.39 18.16 -4.49
C PHE A 231 32.40 18.22 -2.98
N ASP A 232 33.23 17.43 -2.31
CA ASP A 232 33.17 17.34 -0.85
C ASP A 232 33.60 18.63 -0.15
N THR A 233 34.57 19.34 -0.74
CA THR A 233 35.06 20.65 -0.25
C THR A 233 34.19 21.83 -0.69
N ARG A 234 33.18 21.61 -1.54
CA ARG A 234 32.28 22.69 -1.99
C ARG A 234 31.27 23.03 -0.91
N GLN A 235 30.90 24.30 -0.84
CA GLN A 235 29.77 24.70 -0.02
C GLN A 235 28.46 24.19 -0.63
N PRO A 236 27.49 23.77 0.21
CA PRO A 236 26.14 23.43 -0.25
C PRO A 236 25.52 24.57 -1.05
N MET A 237 24.74 24.23 -2.09
CA MET A 237 24.05 25.25 -2.87
C MET A 237 22.95 25.93 -2.04
N SER A 238 22.83 27.24 -2.22
CA SER A 238 21.75 28.01 -1.60
C SER A 238 20.41 27.74 -2.30
N ILE A 239 19.32 27.78 -1.55
CA ILE A 239 17.97 27.52 -2.07
C ILE A 239 17.60 28.54 -3.14
N THR A 240 17.92 29.82 -2.91
CA THR A 240 17.74 30.90 -3.89
C THR A 240 18.49 30.62 -5.19
N SER A 241 19.75 30.17 -5.13
CA SER A 241 20.51 29.82 -6.34
C SER A 241 19.89 28.67 -7.14
N ILE A 242 19.19 27.74 -6.48
CA ILE A 242 18.50 26.63 -7.16
C ILE A 242 17.23 27.15 -7.83
N VAL A 243 16.43 27.95 -7.12
CA VAL A 243 15.16 28.49 -7.63
C VAL A 243 15.38 29.46 -8.79
N GLU A 244 16.35 30.37 -8.68
CA GLU A 244 16.61 31.42 -9.68
C GLU A 244 17.47 30.93 -10.87
N SER A 245 18.06 29.75 -10.78
CA SER A 245 18.91 29.19 -11.84
C SER A 245 18.14 29.09 -13.16
N LYS A 246 18.73 29.60 -14.25
CA LYS A 246 18.24 29.42 -15.62
C LYS A 246 18.81 28.15 -16.29
N GLY A 247 19.77 27.50 -15.64
CA GLY A 247 20.53 26.37 -16.19
C GLY A 247 21.64 25.94 -15.24
N PHE A 248 21.97 24.65 -15.24
CA PHE A 248 23.06 24.09 -14.43
C PHE A 248 24.16 23.56 -15.36
N ASN A 249 25.43 23.94 -15.11
CA ASN A 249 26.60 23.59 -15.93
C ASN A 249 27.62 22.79 -15.11
#